data_AF-A0A3N2CR47-F1
#
_entry.id   AF-A0A3N2CR47-F1
#
_cell.length_a   1.000
_cell.length_b   1.000
_cell.length_c   1.000
_cell.angle_alpha   90.00
_cell.angle_beta   90.00
_cell.angle_gamma   90.00
#
_symmetry.space_group_name_H-M   'P 1'
#
loop_
_entity.id
_entity.type
_entity.pdbx_description
1 polymer ?
#
loop_
_entity_poly.entity_id
_entity_poly.type
_entity_poly.pdbx_seq_one_letter_code
_entity_poly.pdbx_strand_id
1 'polypeptide(L)'
;MSGFKNFLLRGNLIDLAVAVIIGTAFGAVVTTFTNWLTALLPESTKQYFTNEPNTFGAFLNAVISFVILAAVVYFFIVTPYTKAKERYFPSPAPGTPEDIELLRQIRDLLAGGAATPPGTSSPADR
;
A
#
# COMPACT_ATOMS: atom_id res chain seq x y z
N MET A 1 13.38 22.99 17.35
CA MET A 1 12.91 22.91 15.94
C MET A 1 13.72 21.93 15.08
N SER A 2 15.03 21.72 15.30
CA SER A 2 15.85 20.75 14.53
C SER A 2 15.41 19.28 14.68
N GLY A 3 15.04 18.83 15.89
CA GLY A 3 14.62 17.44 16.15
C GLY A 3 13.34 17.02 15.44
N PHE A 4 12.37 17.93 15.27
CA PHE A 4 11.13 17.67 14.54
C PHE A 4 11.37 17.55 13.02
N LYS A 5 12.23 18.41 12.46
CA LYS A 5 12.64 18.30 11.05
C LYS A 5 13.37 16.98 10.79
N ASN A 6 14.29 16.55 11.66
CA ASN A 6 14.98 15.25 11.55
C ASN A 6 14.04 14.04 11.77
N PHE A 7 12.91 14.22 12.44
CA PHE A 7 11.86 13.21 12.53
C PHE A 7 11.08 13.11 11.22
N LEU A 8 10.63 14.23 10.64
CA LEU A 8 9.96 14.22 9.34
C LEU A 8 10.87 13.72 8.21
N LEU A 9 12.14 14.11 8.21
CA LEU A 9 13.12 13.71 7.21
C LEU A 9 13.52 12.21 7.28
N ARG A 10 13.01 11.43 8.24
CA ARG A 10 13.18 9.97 8.25
C ARG A 10 12.41 9.24 7.12
N GLY A 11 11.75 9.97 6.21
CA GLY A 11 11.11 9.45 5.00
C GLY A 11 9.78 8.76 5.25
N ASN A 12 9.79 7.73 6.09
CA ASN A 12 8.61 6.90 6.42
C ASN A 12 7.41 7.70 6.98
N LEU A 13 7.66 8.83 7.63
CA LEU A 13 6.61 9.64 8.27
C LEU A 13 5.87 10.56 7.31
N ILE A 14 6.57 11.07 6.28
CA ILE A 14 5.96 11.96 5.29
C ILE A 14 4.99 11.16 4.43
N ASP A 15 5.41 9.99 3.96
CA ASP A 15 4.57 9.11 3.14
C ASP A 15 3.33 8.63 3.90
N LEU A 16 3.51 8.26 5.18
CA LEU A 16 2.38 7.88 6.04
C LEU A 16 1.43 9.06 6.26
N ALA A 17 1.95 10.25 6.55
CA ALA A 17 1.14 11.44 6.74
C ALA A 17 0.33 11.78 5.48
N VAL A 18 0.97 11.74 4.31
CA VAL A 18 0.30 11.99 3.02
C VAL A 18 -0.79 10.93 2.77
N ALA A 19 -0.50 9.66 3.02
CA ALA A 19 -1.48 8.58 2.85
C ALA A 19 -2.74 8.79 3.72
N VAL A 20 -2.55 9.16 5.00
CA VAL A 20 -3.67 9.43 5.92
C VAL A 20 -4.48 10.65 5.49
N ILE A 21 -3.81 11.74 5.11
CA ILE A 21 -4.49 12.98 4.67
C ILE A 21 -5.31 12.72 3.41
N ILE A 22 -4.73 12.03 2.41
CA ILE A 22 -5.44 11.72 1.17
C ILE A 22 -6.61 10.77 1.45
N GLY A 23 -6.39 9.71 2.24
CA GLY A 23 -7.44 8.75 2.56
C GLY A 23 -8.63 9.38 3.28
N THR A 24 -8.38 10.24 4.27
CA THR A 24 -9.43 10.94 5.02
C THR A 24 -10.17 11.96 4.15
N ALA A 25 -9.46 12.78 3.38
CA ALA A 25 -10.07 13.76 2.48
C ALA A 25 -10.92 13.10 1.40
N PHE A 26 -10.42 12.02 0.79
CA PHE A 26 -11.15 11.26 -0.22
C PHE A 26 -12.42 10.62 0.35
N GLY A 27 -12.34 10.01 1.54
CA GLY A 27 -13.51 9.44 2.22
C GLY A 27 -14.60 10.48 2.46
N ALA A 28 -14.23 11.71 2.84
CA ALA A 28 -15.18 12.81 3.02
C ALA A 28 -15.89 13.20 1.72
N VAL A 29 -15.17 13.27 0.60
CA VAL A 29 -15.76 13.56 -0.73
C VAL A 29 -16.78 12.50 -1.11
N VAL A 30 -16.43 11.23 -0.96
CA VAL A 30 -17.33 10.12 -1.32
C VAL A 30 -18.54 10.04 -0.40
N THR A 31 -18.37 10.31 0.89
CA THR A 31 -19.48 10.38 1.85
C THR A 31 -20.45 11.51 1.47
N THR A 32 -19.92 12.68 1.14
CA THR A 32 -20.73 13.83 0.69
C THR A 32 -21.49 13.50 -0.60
N PHE A 33 -20.83 12.86 -1.56
CA PHE A 33 -21.46 12.40 -2.79
C PHE A 33 -22.57 11.37 -2.53
N THR A 34 -22.34 10.42 -1.64
CA THR A 34 -23.36 9.41 -1.31
C THR A 34 -24.56 10.03 -0.62
N ASN A 35 -24.32 10.93 0.34
CA ASN A 35 -25.41 11.63 1.03
C ASN A 35 -26.23 12.50 0.06
N TRP A 36 -25.58 13.14 -0.90
CA TRP A 36 -26.28 13.86 -1.97
C TRP A 36 -27.10 12.90 -2.84
N LEU A 37 -26.55 11.74 -3.21
CA LEU A 37 -27.25 10.71 -3.96
C LEU A 37 -28.48 10.18 -3.21
N THR A 38 -28.34 9.90 -1.90
CA THR A 38 -29.44 9.41 -1.06
C THR A 38 -30.51 10.47 -0.80
N ALA A 39 -30.13 11.75 -0.79
CA ALA A 39 -31.07 12.86 -0.70
C ALA A 39 -31.92 13.06 -1.96
N LEU A 40 -31.46 12.58 -3.12
CA LEU A 40 -32.18 12.66 -4.39
C LEU A 40 -33.24 11.56 -4.56
N LEU A 41 -33.22 10.53 -3.70
CA LEU A 41 -34.19 9.45 -3.74
C LEU A 41 -35.60 9.90 -3.29
N PRO A 42 -36.67 9.22 -3.74
CA PRO A 42 -38.04 9.53 -3.36
C PRO A 42 -38.26 9.48 -1.84
N GLU A 43 -39.26 10.22 -1.36
CA GLU A 43 -39.58 10.32 0.07
C GLU A 43 -39.85 8.96 0.74
N SER A 44 -40.40 8.01 -0.02
CA SER A 44 -40.64 6.63 0.42
C SER A 44 -39.38 5.91 0.91
N THR A 45 -38.22 6.32 0.42
CA THR A 45 -36.92 5.74 0.77
C THR A 45 -36.27 6.41 1.97
N LYS A 46 -36.69 7.62 2.36
CA LYS A 46 -36.10 8.37 3.49
C LYS A 46 -36.35 7.72 4.85
N GLN A 47 -37.41 6.91 4.98
CA GLN A 47 -37.64 6.09 6.18
C GLN A 47 -36.55 5.02 6.37
N TYR A 48 -35.96 4.53 5.28
CA TYR A 48 -34.91 3.52 5.29
C TYR A 48 -33.50 4.12 5.16
N PHE A 49 -33.39 5.33 4.64
CA PHE A 49 -32.13 6.05 4.42
C PHE A 49 -32.24 7.44 5.05
N THR A 50 -32.00 7.50 6.36
CA THR A 50 -31.98 8.75 7.14
C THR A 50 -30.56 9.02 7.65
N ASN A 51 -30.24 10.29 7.92
CA ASN A 51 -28.99 10.69 8.57
C ASN A 51 -29.16 10.93 10.08
N GLU A 52 -30.33 10.61 10.64
CA GLU A 52 -30.55 10.75 12.09
C GLU A 52 -29.66 9.78 12.89
N PRO A 53 -28.85 10.30 13.83
CA PRO A 53 -28.01 9.47 14.68
C PRO A 53 -28.83 8.40 15.42
N ASN A 54 -28.24 7.21 15.59
CA ASN A 54 -28.83 6.09 16.33
C ASN A 54 -30.12 5.49 15.74
N THR A 55 -30.36 5.69 14.44
CA THR A 55 -31.48 5.04 13.72
C THR A 55 -31.00 3.88 12.84
N PHE A 56 -31.87 2.89 12.60
CA PHE A 56 -31.57 1.81 11.65
C PHE A 56 -31.34 2.36 10.23
N GLY A 57 -32.02 3.44 9.86
CA GLY A 57 -31.83 4.07 8.55
C GLY A 57 -30.47 4.75 8.40
N ALA A 58 -29.87 5.28 9.48
CA ALA A 58 -28.49 5.78 9.44
C ALA A 58 -27.46 4.66 9.26
N PHE A 59 -27.69 3.50 9.87
CA PHE A 59 -26.86 2.32 9.61
C PHE A 59 -26.96 1.88 8.15
N LEU A 60 -28.17 1.79 7.60
CA LEU A 60 -28.37 1.36 6.21
C LEU A 60 -27.78 2.38 5.21
N ASN A 61 -27.90 3.68 5.50
CA ASN A 61 -27.23 4.73 4.73
C ASN A 61 -25.69 4.61 4.80
N ALA A 62 -25.13 4.30 5.97
CA ALA A 62 -23.69 4.08 6.13
C ALA A 62 -23.21 2.84 5.35
N VAL A 63 -23.99 1.76 5.32
CA VAL A 63 -23.69 0.55 4.52
C VAL A 63 -23.67 0.89 3.02
N ILE A 64 -24.67 1.64 2.53
CA ILE A 64 -24.68 2.09 1.13
C ILE A 64 -23.48 2.99 0.83
N SER A 65 -23.17 3.94 1.71
CA SER A 65 -22.00 4.81 1.60
C SER A 65 -20.70 4.02 1.54
N PHE A 66 -20.58 2.96 2.35
CA PHE A 66 -19.44 2.06 2.32
C PHE A 66 -19.34 1.30 1.00
N VAL A 67 -20.44 0.76 0.48
CA VAL A 67 -20.46 0.03 -0.80
C VAL A 67 -20.10 0.95 -1.97
N ILE A 68 -20.66 2.16 -2.01
CA ILE A 68 -20.32 3.16 -3.03
C ILE A 68 -18.85 3.56 -2.92
N LEU A 69 -18.34 3.77 -1.70
CA LEU A 69 -16.93 4.06 -1.48
C LEU A 69 -16.01 2.94 -1.95
N ALA A 70 -16.33 1.69 -1.62
CA ALA A 70 -15.58 0.54 -2.09
C ALA A 70 -15.60 0.45 -3.64
N ALA A 71 -16.75 0.69 -4.26
CA ALA A 71 -16.89 0.68 -5.71
C ALA A 71 -16.06 1.78 -6.39
N VAL A 72 -16.12 3.01 -5.87
CA VAL A 72 -15.36 4.14 -6.43
C VAL A 72 -13.85 3.92 -6.24
N VAL A 73 -13.40 3.52 -5.04
CA VAL A 73 -11.98 3.22 -4.77
C VAL A 73 -11.48 2.12 -5.70
N TYR A 74 -12.25 1.03 -5.81
CA TYR A 74 -11.86 -0.08 -6.67
C TYR A 74 -11.76 0.37 -8.13
N PHE A 75 -12.82 0.97 -8.68
CA PHE A 75 -12.89 1.28 -10.11
C PHE A 75 -11.94 2.41 -10.52
N PHE A 76 -11.87 3.51 -9.76
CA PHE A 76 -11.11 4.71 -10.12
C PHE A 76 -9.68 4.76 -9.56
N ILE A 77 -9.36 4.00 -8.52
CA ILE A 77 -8.01 3.96 -7.96
C ILE A 77 -7.36 2.60 -8.25
N VAL A 78 -7.94 1.50 -7.79
CA VAL A 78 -7.30 0.18 -7.84
C VAL A 78 -7.13 -0.34 -9.27
N THR A 79 -8.17 -0.31 -10.11
CA THR A 79 -8.08 -0.80 -11.50
C THR A 79 -7.06 -0.02 -12.35
N PRO A 80 -7.10 1.33 -12.42
CA PRO A 80 -6.12 2.08 -13.20
C PRO A 80 -4.73 2.00 -12.59
N TYR A 81 -4.60 1.98 -11.26
CA TYR A 81 -3.31 1.79 -10.61
C TYR A 81 -2.71 0.41 -10.94
N THR A 82 -3.51 -0.65 -10.88
CA THR A 82 -3.07 -2.01 -11.24
C THR A 82 -2.65 -2.07 -12.71
N LYS A 83 -3.48 -1.55 -13.63
CA LYS A 83 -3.15 -1.48 -15.06
C LYS A 83 -1.91 -0.64 -15.35
N ALA A 84 -1.74 0.50 -14.69
CA ALA A 84 -0.59 1.37 -14.85
C ALA A 84 0.67 0.72 -14.27
N LYS A 85 0.58 0.06 -13.12
CA LYS A 85 1.70 -0.67 -12.51
C LYS A 85 2.21 -1.74 -13.46
N GLU A 86 1.31 -2.55 -14.03
CA GLU A 86 1.68 -3.57 -15.03
C GLU A 86 2.35 -2.98 -16.28
N ARG A 87 1.98 -1.74 -16.66
CA ARG A 87 2.50 -1.08 -17.86
C ARG A 87 3.85 -0.37 -17.65
N TYR A 88 4.06 0.25 -16.50
CA TYR A 88 5.21 1.13 -16.23
C TYR A 88 6.23 0.53 -15.26
N PHE A 89 5.80 -0.41 -14.42
CA PHE A 89 6.64 -1.09 -13.43
C PHE A 89 6.26 -2.58 -13.40
N PRO A 90 6.49 -3.35 -14.48
CA PRO A 90 6.32 -4.79 -14.42
C PRO A 90 7.25 -5.29 -13.32
N SER A 91 6.69 -5.57 -12.12
CA SER A 91 7.47 -6.10 -11.01
C SER A 91 8.07 -7.39 -11.54
N PRO A 92 9.40 -7.47 -11.63
CA PRO A 92 10.02 -8.74 -11.94
C PRO A 92 9.56 -9.70 -10.84
N ALA A 93 9.00 -10.86 -11.22
CA ALA A 93 8.50 -11.82 -10.25
C ALA A 93 9.58 -12.06 -9.18
N PRO A 94 9.23 -12.14 -7.87
CA PRO A 94 10.23 -12.32 -6.82
C PRO A 94 11.09 -13.54 -7.16
N GLY A 95 12.39 -13.28 -7.37
CA GLY A 95 13.32 -14.24 -7.99
C GLY A 95 13.39 -14.09 -9.51
N THR A 96 13.78 -12.90 -9.99
CA THR A 96 14.13 -12.78 -11.41
C THR A 96 15.22 -13.79 -11.76
N PRO A 97 15.25 -14.27 -13.02
CA PRO A 97 16.34 -15.13 -13.45
C PRO A 97 17.71 -14.51 -13.15
N GLU A 98 17.85 -13.20 -13.32
CA GLU A 98 19.09 -12.46 -13.02
C GLU A 98 19.45 -12.46 -11.53
N ASP A 99 18.49 -12.16 -10.63
CA ASP A 99 18.74 -12.20 -9.19
C ASP A 99 19.09 -13.62 -8.72
N ILE A 100 18.41 -14.64 -9.26
CA ILE A 100 18.69 -16.04 -8.94
C ILE A 100 20.07 -16.45 -9.47
N GLU A 101 20.45 -16.02 -10.68
CA GLU A 101 21.77 -16.26 -11.26
C GLU A 101 22.87 -15.59 -10.44
N LEU A 102 22.69 -14.33 -10.05
CA LEU A 102 23.62 -13.60 -9.20
C LEU A 102 23.76 -14.28 -7.84
N LEU A 103 22.66 -14.70 -7.22
CA LEU A 103 22.69 -15.45 -5.95
C LEU A 103 23.41 -16.81 -6.10
N ARG A 104 23.24 -17.48 -7.23
CA ARG A 104 23.94 -18.74 -7.54
C ARG A 104 25.44 -18.52 -7.70
N GLN A 105 25.84 -17.45 -8.40
CA GLN A 105 27.24 -17.04 -8.55
C GLN A 105 27.86 -16.68 -7.20
N ILE A 106 27.17 -15.90 -6.35
CA ILE A 106 27.63 -15.55 -5.00
C ILE A 106 27.83 -16.80 -4.13
N ARG A 107 26.89 -17.75 -4.17
CA ARG A 107 27.01 -19.02 -3.45
C ARG A 107 28.24 -19.81 -3.91
N ASP A 108 28.46 -19.89 -5.22
CA ASP A 108 29.57 -20.66 -5.77
C ASP A 108 30.93 -19.99 -5.47
N LEU A 109 30.99 -18.66 -5.46
CA LEU A 109 32.17 -17.89 -5.01
C LEU A 109 32.44 -18.04 -3.51
N LEU A 110 31.40 -18.08 -2.67
CA LEU A 110 31.55 -18.30 -1.23
C LEU A 110 31.99 -19.74 -0.92
N ALA A 111 31.44 -20.72 -1.64
CA ALA A 111 31.85 -22.12 -1.54
C ALA A 111 33.29 -22.33 -2.02
N GLY A 112 33.69 -21.67 -3.12
CA GLY A 112 35.07 -21.70 -3.62
C GLY A 112 36.07 -20.94 -2.75
N GLY A 113 35.65 -19.84 -2.12
CA GLY A 113 36.49 -19.03 -1.22
C GLY A 113 36.72 -19.64 0.17
N ALA A 114 35.79 -20.48 0.64
CA ALA A 114 35.92 -21.18 1.92
C ALA A 114 36.90 -22.39 1.89
N ALA A 115 37.38 -22.78 0.70
CA ALA A 115 38.24 -23.95 0.51
C ALA A 115 39.75 -23.67 0.64
N THR A 116 40.16 -22.44 0.95
CA THR A 116 41.55 -22.11 1.28
C THR A 116 41.67 -21.78 2.76
N PRO A 117 41.96 -22.78 3.63
CA PRO A 117 42.49 -22.49 4.96
C PRO A 117 43.73 -21.60 4.77
N PRO A 118 43.93 -20.55 5.59
CA PRO A 118 45.17 -19.81 5.56
C PRO A 118 46.31 -20.81 5.78
N GLY A 119 47.14 -20.99 4.75
CA GLY A 119 48.31 -21.85 4.84
C GLY A 119 49.12 -21.41 6.06
N THR A 120 49.18 -22.28 7.05
CA THR A 120 50.21 -22.22 8.08
C THR A 120 51.54 -22.45 7.38
N SER A 121 52.17 -21.38 6.91
CA SER A 121 53.59 -21.43 6.57
C SER A 121 54.35 -21.62 7.89
N SER A 122 54.54 -22.87 8.29
CA SER A 122 55.53 -23.27 9.27
C SER A 122 56.84 -23.52 8.51
N PRO A 123 57.86 -22.65 8.63
CA PRO A 123 59.18 -22.91 8.09
C PRO A 123 59.96 -23.73 9.11
N ALA A 124 59.74 -25.04 9.10
CA ALA A 124 60.58 -26.03 9.75
C ALA A 124 60.97 -27.07 8.70
N ASP A 125 62.00 -26.76 7.89
CA ASP A 125 63.04 -27.71 7.50
C ASP A 125 63.99 -27.14 6.44
N ARG A 126 65.29 -27.20 6.80
CA ARG A 126 66.53 -27.04 6.00
C ARG A 126 67.16 -25.65 5.92
#